data_AF-A0AAQ3QFL9-F1
#
_entry.id   AF-A0AAQ3QFL9-F1
#
_cell.length_a   1.000
_cell.length_b   1.000
_cell.length_c   1.000
_cell.angle_alpha   90.00
_cell.angle_beta   90.00
_cell.angle_gamma   90.00
#
_symmetry.space_group_name_H-M   'P 1'
#
loop_
_entity.id
_entity.type
_entity.pdbx_description
1 polymer ?
#
loop_
_entity_poly.entity_id
_entity_poly.type
_entity_poly.pdbx_seq_one_letter_code
_entity_poly.pdbx_strand_id
1 'polypeptide(L)'
;MFTSSRRRLIVCECQFTCPNMKMLALPNLSATNEAEILKLVGKWKELEELEMEMKPFSFLEMLWEINLNCVGFSSLKMMGSIKKGDVAAIVGYLSEIKHICLDKSYFSGEHLVELIGGCRELETMSVHDCVGFEHFLLMYIFSTVQRSSYFQMSFSVVLNEM
;
A
#
# COMPACT_ATOMS: atom_id res chain seq x y z
N MET A 1 -9.57 -25.26 1.41
CA MET A 1 -10.92 -24.67 1.31
C MET A 1 -11.03 -23.55 2.34
N PHE A 2 -10.80 -22.30 1.92
CA PHE A 2 -11.22 -21.13 2.68
C PHE A 2 -11.86 -20.15 1.71
N THR A 3 -12.93 -19.57 2.21
CA THR A 3 -14.10 -19.07 1.48
C THR A 3 -13.78 -17.93 0.52
N SER A 4 -14.18 -18.16 -0.73
CA SER A 4 -14.52 -17.15 -1.73
C SER A 4 -15.57 -16.21 -1.13
N SER A 5 -15.11 -15.14 -0.49
CA SER A 5 -15.95 -13.98 -0.19
C SER A 5 -15.73 -13.00 -1.31
N ARG A 6 -16.77 -12.83 -2.13
CA ARG A 6 -16.85 -11.95 -3.28
C ARG A 6 -16.37 -10.54 -2.91
N ARG A 7 -15.08 -10.22 -3.09
CA ARG A 7 -14.66 -8.83 -3.23
C ARG A 7 -15.21 -8.41 -4.58
N ARG A 8 -16.31 -7.66 -4.56
CA ARG A 8 -16.81 -6.97 -5.75
C ARG A 8 -15.64 -6.13 -6.25
N LEU A 9 -15.03 -6.56 -7.34
CA LEU A 9 -14.24 -5.71 -8.21
C LEU A 9 -15.14 -4.51 -8.51
N ILE A 10 -14.89 -3.37 -7.86
CA ILE A 10 -15.32 -2.09 -8.43
C ILE A 10 -14.26 -1.76 -9.48
N VAL A 11 -14.24 -2.56 -10.55
CA VAL A 11 -13.92 -1.96 -11.84
C VAL A 11 -15.17 -1.11 -12.09
N CYS A 12 -15.11 0.21 -11.89
CA CYS A 12 -16.15 1.09 -12.43
C CYS A 12 -16.11 0.86 -13.96
N GLU A 13 -16.82 -0.16 -14.46
CA GLU A 13 -17.25 -0.29 -15.86
C GLU A 13 -18.31 0.79 -16.20
N CYS A 14 -18.56 1.73 -15.27
CA CYS A 14 -19.30 2.95 -15.49
C CYS A 14 -18.32 4.09 -15.81
N GLN A 15 -18.02 4.28 -17.09
CA GLN A 15 -17.57 5.55 -17.70
C GLN A 15 -17.02 6.61 -16.71
N PHE A 16 -15.84 6.39 -16.13
CA PHE A 16 -14.92 7.37 -15.52
C PHE A 16 -15.47 8.50 -14.62
N THR A 17 -16.70 8.40 -14.10
CA THR A 17 -17.39 9.48 -13.37
C THR A 17 -18.03 8.96 -12.09
N CYS A 18 -17.19 8.39 -11.21
CA CYS A 18 -17.56 7.96 -9.87
C CYS A 18 -17.00 9.00 -8.85
N PRO A 19 -17.65 10.18 -8.63
CA PRO A 19 -17.06 11.29 -7.84
C PRO A 19 -16.93 11.00 -6.34
N ASN A 20 -17.77 10.12 -5.79
CA ASN A 20 -17.78 9.74 -4.36
C ASN A 20 -17.08 8.40 -4.12
N MET A 21 -16.07 8.07 -4.93
CA MET A 21 -15.39 6.79 -4.86
C MET A 21 -14.45 6.76 -3.65
N LYS A 22 -14.69 5.83 -2.73
CA LYS A 22 -13.89 5.65 -1.50
C LYS A 22 -12.78 4.61 -1.61
N MET A 23 -12.99 3.57 -2.40
CA MET A 23 -12.05 2.48 -2.57
C MET A 23 -11.79 2.26 -4.06
N LEU A 24 -10.52 2.23 -4.44
CA LEU A 24 -10.07 1.89 -5.78
C LEU A 24 -9.23 0.61 -5.73
N ALA A 25 -9.64 -0.40 -6.49
CA ALA A 25 -8.85 -1.61 -6.70
C ALA A 25 -8.37 -1.64 -8.16
N LEU A 26 -7.05 -1.64 -8.37
CA LEU A 26 -6.42 -1.65 -9.67
C LEU A 26 -5.87 -3.04 -9.98
N PRO A 27 -6.30 -3.67 -11.10
CA PRO A 27 -5.67 -4.88 -11.59
C PRO A 27 -4.31 -4.54 -12.23
N ASN A 28 -3.68 -5.50 -12.89
CA ASN A 28 -2.59 -5.20 -13.80
C ASN A 28 -3.09 -4.31 -14.96
N LEU A 29 -2.56 -3.09 -15.06
CA LEU A 29 -3.00 -2.08 -16.03
C LEU A 29 -2.11 -2.11 -17.27
N SER A 30 -2.71 -1.80 -18.42
CA SER A 30 -1.95 -1.40 -19.61
C SER A 30 -1.47 0.05 -19.44
N ALA A 31 -0.39 0.43 -20.14
CA ALA A 31 0.12 1.81 -20.10
C ALA A 31 -0.95 2.86 -20.48
N THR A 32 -1.86 2.53 -21.41
CA THR A 32 -2.98 3.41 -21.77
C THR A 32 -3.92 3.59 -20.60
N ASN A 33 -4.30 2.51 -19.92
CA ASN A 33 -5.22 2.56 -18.78
C ASN A 33 -4.59 3.29 -17.60
N GLU A 34 -3.29 3.12 -17.36
CA GLU A 34 -2.56 3.87 -16.32
C GLU A 34 -2.65 5.38 -16.54
N ALA A 35 -2.43 5.84 -17.77
CA ALA A 35 -2.49 7.25 -18.11
C ALA A 35 -3.91 7.84 -17.98
N GLU A 36 -4.93 7.04 -18.26
CA GLU A 36 -6.33 7.44 -18.06
C GLU A 36 -6.68 7.52 -16.58
N ILE A 37 -6.30 6.52 -15.79
CA ILE A 37 -6.53 6.51 -14.34
C ILE A 37 -5.84 7.68 -13.68
N LEU A 38 -4.58 7.99 -14.05
CA LEU A 38 -3.84 9.11 -13.48
C LEU A 38 -4.57 10.46 -13.68
N LYS A 39 -5.24 10.66 -14.83
CA LYS A 39 -6.06 11.87 -15.09
C LYS A 39 -7.34 11.95 -14.25
N LEU A 40 -7.74 10.85 -13.63
CA LEU A 40 -8.98 10.72 -12.88
C LEU A 40 -8.76 10.69 -11.37
N VAL A 41 -7.59 10.24 -10.91
CA VAL A 41 -7.24 10.16 -9.47
C VAL A 41 -7.52 11.49 -8.76
N GLY A 42 -7.10 12.62 -9.34
CA GLY A 42 -7.36 13.94 -8.76
C GLY A 42 -8.84 14.36 -8.67
N LYS A 43 -9.76 13.61 -9.29
CA LYS A 43 -11.21 13.86 -9.22
C LYS A 43 -11.90 13.07 -8.11
N TRP A 44 -11.25 12.04 -7.55
CA TRP A 44 -11.82 11.19 -6.51
C TRP A 44 -11.49 11.75 -5.12
N LYS A 45 -12.11 12.88 -4.77
CA LYS A 45 -11.84 13.60 -3.52
C LYS A 45 -12.12 12.80 -2.25
N GLU A 46 -13.06 11.86 -2.36
CA GLU A 46 -13.50 10.98 -1.27
C GLU A 46 -12.69 9.67 -1.24
N LEU A 47 -11.61 9.53 -2.02
CA LEU A 47 -10.81 8.31 -2.06
C LEU A 47 -10.08 8.13 -0.73
N GLU A 48 -10.35 7.00 -0.07
CA GLU A 48 -9.81 6.62 1.22
C GLU A 48 -8.81 5.45 1.07
N GLU A 49 -9.04 4.55 0.10
CA GLU A 49 -8.31 3.30 -0.03
C GLU A 49 -7.86 2.99 -1.47
N LEU A 50 -6.61 2.53 -1.63
CA LEU A 50 -6.04 2.04 -2.88
C LEU A 50 -5.51 0.62 -2.72
N GLU A 51 -5.99 -0.31 -3.53
CA GLU A 51 -5.47 -1.67 -3.67
C GLU A 51 -4.87 -1.85 -5.07
N MET A 52 -3.62 -2.34 -5.16
CA MET A 52 -2.93 -2.62 -6.42
C MET A 52 -2.38 -4.04 -6.42
N GLU A 53 -2.80 -4.84 -7.41
CA GLU A 53 -2.20 -6.16 -7.64
C GLU A 53 -0.79 -6.07 -8.23
N MET A 54 -0.56 -5.04 -9.05
CA MET A 54 0.75 -4.76 -9.64
C MET A 54 1.00 -3.27 -9.58
N LYS A 55 2.22 -2.90 -9.21
CA LYS A 55 2.64 -1.50 -9.17
C LYS A 55 2.65 -0.90 -10.59
N PRO A 56 1.90 0.19 -10.85
CA PRO A 56 1.91 0.85 -12.15
C PRO A 56 3.25 1.56 -12.41
N PHE A 57 3.56 1.84 -13.67
CA PHE A 57 4.75 2.64 -14.00
C PHE A 57 4.64 4.07 -13.48
N SER A 58 3.42 4.62 -13.44
CA SER A 58 3.08 5.95 -12.93
C SER A 58 2.84 5.99 -11.41
N PHE A 59 3.41 5.05 -10.65
CA PHE A 59 3.16 4.95 -9.20
C PHE A 59 3.49 6.23 -8.44
N LEU A 60 4.62 6.88 -8.77
CA LEU A 60 5.04 8.13 -8.13
C LEU A 60 4.01 9.24 -8.37
N GLU A 61 3.62 9.44 -9.63
CA GLU A 61 2.66 10.46 -10.05
C GLU A 61 1.28 10.17 -9.45
N MET A 62 0.90 8.90 -9.35
CA MET A 62 -0.35 8.50 -8.72
C MET A 62 -0.38 8.87 -7.23
N LEU A 63 0.69 8.58 -6.48
CA LEU A 63 0.76 8.95 -5.07
C LEU A 63 0.77 10.46 -4.87
N TRP A 64 1.46 11.19 -5.75
CA TRP A 64 1.43 12.65 -5.76
C TRP A 64 -0.01 13.17 -5.92
N GLU A 65 -0.75 12.68 -6.91
CA GLU A 65 -2.13 13.11 -7.16
C GLU A 65 -3.07 12.75 -6.00
N ILE A 66 -2.90 11.59 -5.38
CA ILE A 66 -3.66 11.19 -4.20
C ILE A 66 -3.38 12.16 -3.05
N ASN A 67 -2.12 12.43 -2.73
CA ASN A 67 -1.74 13.35 -1.66
C ASN A 67 -2.32 14.76 -1.87
N LEU A 68 -2.35 15.25 -3.11
CA LEU A 68 -2.87 16.58 -3.40
C LEU A 68 -4.40 16.69 -3.32
N ASN A 69 -5.13 15.63 -3.69
CA ASN A 69 -6.57 15.74 -3.96
C ASN A 69 -7.46 14.90 -3.02
N CYS A 70 -6.91 13.87 -2.37
CA CYS A 70 -7.65 12.87 -1.59
C CYS A 70 -7.33 13.04 -0.10
N VAL A 71 -7.91 14.06 0.53
CA VAL A 71 -7.63 14.42 1.94
C VAL A 71 -7.99 13.34 2.96
N GLY A 72 -8.87 12.40 2.60
CA GLY A 72 -9.27 11.27 3.44
C GLY A 72 -8.45 9.99 3.21
N PHE A 73 -7.43 10.05 2.35
CA PHE A 73 -6.68 8.86 1.97
C PHE A 73 -5.93 8.28 3.18
N SER A 74 -6.17 7.01 3.47
CA SER A 74 -5.70 6.39 4.71
C SER A 74 -5.24 4.94 4.56
N SER A 75 -5.49 4.28 3.42
CA SER A 75 -5.16 2.87 3.23
C SER A 75 -4.51 2.57 1.87
N LEU A 76 -3.35 1.91 1.91
CA LEU A 76 -2.62 1.44 0.73
C LEU A 76 -2.35 -0.06 0.87
N LYS A 77 -2.82 -0.81 -0.13
CA LYS A 77 -2.48 -2.21 -0.30
C LYS A 77 -1.76 -2.40 -1.63
N MET A 78 -0.58 -2.97 -1.60
CA MET A 78 0.15 -3.33 -2.82
C MET A 78 1.00 -4.58 -2.61
N MET A 79 1.32 -5.26 -3.70
CA MET A 79 2.20 -6.44 -3.68
C MET A 79 3.30 -6.32 -4.74
N GLY A 80 4.34 -7.13 -4.59
CA GLY A 80 5.46 -7.22 -5.53
C GLY A 80 6.77 -6.61 -5.01
N SER A 81 7.63 -6.17 -5.91
CA SER A 81 8.96 -5.63 -5.53
C SER A 81 8.86 -4.17 -5.10
N ILE A 82 9.15 -3.91 -3.83
CA ILE A 82 9.21 -2.55 -3.25
C ILE A 82 10.66 -2.11 -3.18
N LYS A 83 11.00 -1.14 -4.02
CA LYS A 83 12.34 -0.56 -4.14
C LYS A 83 12.44 0.71 -3.30
N LYS A 84 13.66 1.18 -3.07
CA LYS A 84 13.93 2.43 -2.34
C LYS A 84 13.14 3.63 -2.87
N GLY A 85 12.99 3.75 -4.20
CA GLY A 85 12.18 4.82 -4.79
C GLY A 85 10.69 4.75 -4.43
N ASP A 86 10.16 3.54 -4.25
CA ASP A 86 8.76 3.33 -3.85
C ASP A 86 8.56 3.71 -2.39
N VAL A 87 9.51 3.33 -1.52
CA VAL A 87 9.52 3.72 -0.10
C VAL A 87 9.58 5.24 0.04
N ALA A 88 10.50 5.89 -0.69
CA ALA A 88 10.64 7.33 -0.68
C ALA A 88 9.37 8.04 -1.17
N ALA A 89 8.68 7.48 -2.17
CA ALA A 89 7.40 7.99 -2.65
C ALA A 89 6.30 7.87 -1.59
N ILE A 90 6.17 6.71 -0.94
CA ILE A 90 5.17 6.48 0.11
C ILE A 90 5.45 7.41 1.29
N VAL A 91 6.67 7.46 1.80
CA VAL A 91 7.03 8.35 2.92
C VAL A 91 6.89 9.83 2.55
N GLY A 92 7.23 10.19 1.31
CA GLY A 92 7.20 11.58 0.84
C GLY A 92 5.79 12.13 0.59
N TYR A 93 4.88 11.31 0.05
CA TYR A 93 3.53 11.73 -0.33
C TYR A 93 2.44 11.23 0.61
N LEU A 94 2.64 10.10 1.28
CA LEU A 94 1.63 9.46 2.13
C LEU A 94 2.07 9.41 3.60
N SER A 95 2.74 10.47 4.08
CA SER A 95 3.30 10.49 5.45
C SER A 95 2.27 10.38 6.58
N GLU A 96 0.98 10.60 6.29
CA GLU A 96 -0.15 10.54 7.23
C GLU A 96 -1.03 9.29 7.00
N ILE A 97 -0.53 8.32 6.24
CA ILE A 97 -1.26 7.07 6.00
C ILE A 97 -1.42 6.25 7.28
N LYS A 98 -2.59 5.62 7.44
CA LYS A 98 -2.94 4.83 8.62
C LYS A 98 -2.73 3.34 8.43
N HIS A 99 -2.99 2.84 7.22
CA HIS A 99 -3.01 1.41 6.94
C HIS A 99 -2.13 1.09 5.72
N ILE A 100 -1.14 0.22 5.93
CA ILE A 100 -0.30 -0.30 4.85
C ILE A 100 -0.37 -1.82 4.83
N CYS A 101 -0.67 -2.41 3.69
CA CYS A 101 -0.61 -3.86 3.45
C CYS A 101 0.37 -4.16 2.31
N LEU A 102 1.47 -4.84 2.64
CA LEU A 102 2.53 -5.23 1.72
C LEU A 102 2.67 -6.75 1.62
N ASP A 103 1.61 -7.49 1.90
CA ASP A 103 1.64 -8.96 1.85
C ASP A 103 2.18 -9.45 0.49
N LYS A 104 2.95 -10.53 0.50
CA LYS A 104 3.58 -11.16 -0.68
C LYS A 104 4.52 -10.22 -1.44
N SER A 105 5.17 -9.30 -0.73
CA SER A 105 6.13 -8.36 -1.32
C SER A 105 7.57 -8.76 -1.10
N TYR A 106 8.44 -8.25 -1.98
CA TYR A 106 9.90 -8.36 -1.85
C TYR A 106 10.50 -7.00 -1.49
N PHE A 107 11.12 -6.87 -0.32
CA PHE A 107 11.76 -5.65 0.16
C PHE A 107 12.74 -5.91 1.32
N SER A 108 13.66 -4.97 1.55
CA SER A 108 14.67 -5.08 2.62
C SER A 108 14.13 -4.70 4.00
N GLY A 109 14.82 -5.14 5.06
CA GLY A 109 14.50 -4.71 6.42
C GLY A 109 14.68 -3.20 6.62
N GLU A 110 15.63 -2.58 5.91
CA GLU A 110 15.84 -1.13 5.91
C GLU A 110 14.62 -0.39 5.34
N HIS A 111 14.05 -0.89 4.23
CA HIS A 111 12.83 -0.32 3.65
C HIS A 111 11.64 -0.40 4.63
N LEU A 112 11.53 -1.49 5.41
CA LEU A 112 10.51 -1.62 6.44
C LEU A 112 10.64 -0.53 7.52
N VAL A 113 11.86 -0.36 8.04
CA VAL A 113 12.16 0.64 9.08
C VAL A 113 11.89 2.05 8.55
N GLU A 114 12.26 2.34 7.31
CA GLU A 114 12.03 3.64 6.67
C GLU A 114 10.53 3.93 6.50
N LEU A 115 9.72 2.95 6.09
CA LEU A 115 8.26 3.10 6.03
C LEU A 115 7.64 3.39 7.40
N ILE A 116 8.02 2.62 8.43
CA ILE A 116 7.49 2.79 9.79
C ILE A 116 7.93 4.14 10.38
N GLY A 117 9.18 4.54 10.15
CA GLY A 117 9.70 5.82 10.65
C GLY A 117 9.18 7.03 9.89
N GLY A 118 8.81 6.87 8.62
CA GLY A 118 8.36 7.95 7.74
C GLY A 118 6.84 8.21 7.78
N CYS A 119 6.03 7.18 8.04
CA CYS A 119 4.58 7.29 8.11
C CYS A 119 4.13 7.56 9.55
N ARG A 120 3.82 8.82 9.87
CA ARG A 120 3.61 9.32 11.25
C ARG A 120 2.31 8.87 11.89
N GLU A 121 1.27 8.66 11.09
CA GLU A 121 -0.05 8.25 11.55
C GLU A 121 -0.34 6.77 11.31
N LEU A 122 0.70 5.99 11.03
CA LEU A 122 0.56 4.57 10.74
C LEU A 122 -0.01 3.84 11.97
N GLU A 123 -1.21 3.31 11.84
CA GLU A 123 -1.94 2.55 12.86
C GLU A 123 -1.74 1.05 12.64
N THR A 124 -1.80 0.59 11.38
CA THR A 124 -1.64 -0.83 11.05
C THR A 124 -0.72 -1.08 9.88
N MET A 125 0.14 -2.10 10.00
CA MET A 125 0.96 -2.60 8.90
C MET A 125 0.91 -4.11 8.81
N SER A 126 0.67 -4.63 7.60
CA SER A 126 0.65 -6.06 7.29
C SER A 126 1.77 -6.44 6.33
N VAL A 127 2.57 -7.44 6.72
CA VAL A 127 3.72 -7.96 5.95
C VAL A 127 3.75 -9.48 5.96
N HIS A 128 2.67 -10.11 5.50
CA HIS A 128 2.56 -11.56 5.39
C HIS A 128 3.25 -12.12 4.15
N ASP A 129 3.97 -13.24 4.29
CA ASP A 129 4.59 -13.97 3.19
C ASP A 129 5.58 -13.13 2.34
N CYS A 130 6.28 -12.21 2.99
CA CYS A 130 7.27 -11.35 2.35
C CYS A 130 8.67 -11.96 2.35
N VAL A 131 9.52 -11.50 1.42
CA VAL A 131 10.91 -11.93 1.26
C VAL A 131 11.84 -10.71 1.27
N GLY A 132 13.06 -10.86 1.80
CA GLY A 132 14.12 -9.83 1.71
C GLY A 132 14.53 -9.19 3.04
N PHE A 133 13.95 -9.61 4.16
CA PHE A 133 14.40 -9.26 5.50
C PHE A 133 14.63 -10.50 6.35
N GLU A 134 15.72 -10.51 7.12
CA GLU A 134 16.03 -11.61 8.02
C GLU A 134 15.15 -11.58 9.28
N HIS A 135 14.80 -12.78 9.76
CA HIS A 135 13.93 -13.00 10.92
C HIS A 135 14.31 -12.18 12.17
N PHE A 136 15.62 -11.97 12.40
CA PHE A 136 16.11 -11.21 13.56
C PHE A 136 15.75 -9.72 13.54
N LEU A 137 15.69 -9.10 12.35
CA LEU A 137 15.32 -7.69 12.22
C LEU A 137 13.84 -7.47 12.52
N LEU A 138 12.98 -8.42 12.14
CA LEU A 138 11.55 -8.36 12.47
C LEU A 138 11.30 -8.43 13.98
N MET A 139 12.00 -9.33 14.69
CA MET A 139 11.88 -9.42 16.15
C MET A 139 12.31 -8.11 16.83
N TYR A 140 13.39 -7.49 16.35
CA TYR A 140 13.85 -6.20 16.88
C TYR A 140 12.85 -5.08 16.62
N ILE A 141 12.35 -4.95 15.39
CA ILE A 141 11.33 -3.97 15.01
C ILE A 141 10.07 -4.18 15.86
N PHE A 142 9.60 -5.42 16.02
CA PHE A 142 8.43 -5.74 16.83
C PHE A 142 8.63 -5.30 18.29
N SER A 143 9.77 -5.62 18.89
CA SER A 143 10.08 -5.22 20.28
C SER A 143 10.20 -3.70 20.46
N THR A 144 10.61 -2.97 19.41
CA THR A 144 10.85 -1.53 19.46
C THR A 144 9.58 -0.74 19.18
N VAL A 145 8.80 -1.15 18.18
CA VAL A 145 7.64 -0.40 17.70
C VAL A 145 6.37 -0.72 18.51
N GLN A 146 6.22 -1.96 19.01
CA GLN A 146 5.07 -2.37 19.82
C GLN A 146 5.06 -1.76 21.25
N ARG A 147 6.07 -0.95 21.60
CA ARG A 147 6.06 -0.12 22.82
C ARG A 147 5.18 1.13 22.71
N SER A 148 4.73 1.49 21.51
CA SER A 148 3.74 2.54 21.30
C SER A 148 2.34 1.94 21.34
N SER A 149 1.48 2.39 22.25
CA SER A 149 0.16 1.81 22.57
C SER A 149 -0.87 1.82 21.42
N TYR A 150 -0.50 2.28 20.23
CA TYR A 150 -1.42 2.61 19.14
C TYR A 150 -1.07 1.97 17.79
N PHE A 151 0.06 1.26 17.68
CA PHE A 151 0.48 0.64 16.41
C PHE A 151 0.38 -0.89 16.44
N GLN A 152 -0.32 -1.45 15.45
CA GLN A 152 -0.46 -2.89 15.26
C GLN A 152 0.26 -3.37 13.99
N MET A 153 1.27 -4.21 14.17
CA MET A 153 1.94 -4.90 13.06
C MET A 153 1.55 -6.38 13.04
N SER A 154 1.16 -6.90 11.88
CA SER A 154 0.93 -8.33 11.64
C SER A 154 1.87 -8.87 10.58
N PHE A 155 2.43 -10.05 10.82
CA PHE A 155 3.32 -10.72 9.87
C PHE A 155 3.20 -12.24 9.99
N SER A 156 3.54 -12.93 8.90
CA SER A 156 3.75 -14.38 8.86
C SER A 156 5.10 -14.62 8.22
N VAL A 157 5.95 -15.39 8.89
CA VAL A 157 7.29 -15.73 8.39
C VAL A 157 7.14 -16.94 7.49
N VAL A 158 7.44 -16.80 6.20
CA VAL A 158 7.69 -17.96 5.35
C VAL A 158 9.09 -18.45 5.71
N LEU A 159 9.15 -19.49 6.52
CA LEU A 159 10.38 -20.26 6.69
C LEU A 159 10.67 -20.93 5.34
N ASN A 160 11.49 -20.29 4.51
CA ASN A 160 12.13 -21.02 3.43
C ASN A 160 13.10 -22.00 4.09
N GLU A 161 12.68 -23.26 4.24
CA GLU A 161 13.62 -24.36 4.43
C GLU A 161 14.56 -24.36 3.21
N MET A 162 15.85 -24.18 3.49
CA MET A 162 16.94 -24.31 2.52
C MET A 162 17.02 -25.72 1.94
#